data_AF-A0A484MLB5-F1
#
_entry.id   AF-A0A484MLB5-F1
#
_cell.length_a   1.000
_cell.length_b   1.000
_cell.length_c   1.000
_cell.angle_alpha   90.00
_cell.angle_beta   90.00
_cell.angle_gamma   90.00
#
_symmetry.space_group_name_H-M   'P 1'
#
loop_
_entity.id
_entity.type
_entity.pdbx_description
1 polymer ?
#
loop_
_entity_poly.entity_id
_entity_poly.type
_entity_poly.pdbx_seq_one_letter_code
_entity_poly.pdbx_strand_id
1 'polypeptide(L)'
;MAGMVSGVAESLITSPFELIKLRAQVTSAFQIPQTESNMKINQVSPLIERLLHGYSPNTKVLNNSARLLAILSNNHPNLVNDMRQYPWMMTGCGRPPSVYHVRRPSEVISLEGWGTLWKGMRSGIVRDSIFSGIFFSIWQLLHEAMLTWKAVGMTPIPRYDEDVGPLSPFSVSLAAGFSGSLAAAASHSFDTAKSRSQCIVVPKYLSKERKFLKWELPGKRFERWTGIHPSDRSLLYRGISLRMARSGFASFLLVGSYFLAVDQLSLLSEGVL
;
A
#
# COMPACT_ATOMS: atom_id res chain seq x y z
N MET A 1 19.16 2.39 12.92
CA MET A 1 19.53 2.30 11.48
C MET A 1 19.17 0.95 10.86
N ALA A 2 19.56 -0.18 11.46
CA ALA A 2 19.25 -1.52 10.93
C ALA A 2 17.75 -1.75 10.64
N GLY A 3 16.87 -1.34 11.56
CA GLY A 3 15.42 -1.39 11.36
C GLY A 3 14.97 -0.70 10.08
N MET A 4 15.41 0.55 9.85
CA MET A 4 15.04 1.31 8.65
C MET A 4 15.48 0.60 7.36
N VAL A 5 16.69 0.06 7.32
CA VAL A 5 17.20 -0.68 6.14
C VAL A 5 16.38 -1.94 5.89
N SER A 6 16.02 -2.67 6.95
CA SER A 6 15.12 -3.82 6.86
C SER A 6 13.76 -3.42 6.27
N GLY A 7 13.21 -2.28 6.67
CA GLY A 7 11.96 -1.75 6.13
C GLY A 7 12.04 -1.44 4.62
N VAL A 8 13.16 -0.89 4.14
CA VAL A 8 13.37 -0.68 2.69
C VAL A 8 13.34 -2.01 1.94
N ALA A 9 14.06 -3.01 2.44
CA ALA A 9 14.14 -4.33 1.82
C ALA A 9 12.75 -5.02 1.81
N GLU A 10 12.04 -4.98 2.93
CA GLU A 10 10.67 -5.50 3.06
C GLU A 10 9.74 -4.85 2.03
N SER A 11 9.80 -3.52 1.87
CA SER A 11 8.93 -2.83 0.91
C SER A 11 9.18 -3.27 -0.53
N LEU A 12 10.45 -3.46 -0.92
CA LEU A 12 10.82 -3.87 -2.27
C LEU A 12 10.34 -5.29 -2.60
N ILE A 13 10.44 -6.21 -1.63
CA ILE A 13 10.09 -7.62 -1.79
C ILE A 13 8.57 -7.82 -1.74
N THR A 14 7.87 -7.12 -0.85
CA THR A 14 6.44 -7.37 -0.57
C THR A 14 5.49 -6.61 -1.48
N SER A 15 5.92 -5.50 -2.10
CA SER A 15 5.02 -4.63 -2.87
C SER A 15 4.21 -5.30 -3.99
N PRO A 16 4.76 -6.25 -4.79
CA PRO A 16 3.96 -6.98 -5.77
C PRO A 16 2.76 -7.71 -5.14
N PHE A 17 2.96 -8.31 -3.97
CA PHE A 17 1.94 -9.06 -3.24
C PHE A 17 0.94 -8.14 -2.55
N GLU A 18 1.41 -7.03 -1.98
CA GLU A 18 0.56 -6.04 -1.35
C GLU A 18 -0.44 -5.43 -2.33
N LEU A 19 -0.02 -5.11 -3.55
CA LEU A 19 -0.92 -4.59 -4.58
C LEU A 19 -2.09 -5.55 -4.84
N ILE A 20 -1.78 -6.83 -5.03
CA ILE A 20 -2.77 -7.87 -5.33
C ILE A 20 -3.71 -8.05 -4.13
N LYS A 21 -3.14 -8.19 -2.93
CA LYS A 21 -3.90 -8.34 -1.67
C LYS A 21 -4.85 -7.16 -1.47
N LEU A 22 -4.36 -5.93 -1.60
CA LEU A 22 -5.14 -4.74 -1.33
C LEU A 22 -6.30 -4.61 -2.30
N ARG A 23 -6.07 -4.87 -3.59
CA ARG A 23 -7.14 -4.84 -4.59
C ARG A 23 -8.17 -5.93 -4.40
N ALA A 24 -7.76 -7.12 -3.98
CA ALA A 24 -8.68 -8.19 -3.60
C ALA A 24 -9.53 -7.79 -2.38
N GLN A 25 -8.91 -7.20 -1.34
CA GLN A 25 -9.61 -6.71 -0.16
C GLN A 25 -10.63 -5.62 -0.50
N VAL A 26 -10.21 -4.61 -1.26
CA VAL A 26 -11.11 -3.55 -1.72
C VAL A 26 -12.24 -4.15 -2.54
N THR A 27 -11.97 -5.11 -3.42
CA THR A 27 -13.00 -5.77 -4.22
C THR A 27 -14.00 -6.56 -3.39
N SER A 28 -13.54 -7.24 -2.34
CA SER A 28 -14.43 -7.96 -1.42
C SER A 28 -15.34 -7.04 -0.61
N ALA A 29 -14.87 -5.84 -0.25
CA ALA A 29 -15.63 -4.87 0.53
C ALA A 29 -16.75 -4.19 -0.28
N PHE A 30 -16.64 -4.16 -1.61
CA PHE A 30 -17.64 -3.60 -2.50
C PHE A 30 -18.43 -4.72 -3.17
N GLN A 31 -19.45 -5.22 -2.47
CA GLN A 31 -20.49 -6.04 -3.08
C GLN A 31 -21.45 -5.10 -3.83
N ILE A 32 -21.29 -5.00 -5.16
CA ILE A 32 -22.31 -4.41 -6.02
C ILE A 32 -23.21 -5.55 -6.52
N PRO A 33 -24.54 -5.40 -6.50
CA PRO A 33 -25.47 -6.37 -7.09
C PRO A 33 -25.11 -6.60 -8.56
N GLN A 34 -25.10 -7.87 -8.99
CA GLN A 34 -25.00 -8.20 -10.41
C GLN A 34 -26.29 -7.82 -11.14
N THR A 35 -26.53 -6.52 -11.31
CA THR A 35 -27.69 -6.03 -12.03
C THR A 35 -27.22 -4.89 -12.93
N GLU A 36 -26.46 -5.22 -13.97
CA GLU A 36 -26.30 -4.39 -15.20
C GLU A 36 -25.30 -4.95 -16.23
N SER A 37 -24.89 -6.22 -16.17
CA SER A 37 -23.94 -6.78 -17.16
C SER A 37 -24.56 -7.25 -18.47
N ASN A 38 -25.87 -7.03 -18.71
CA ASN A 38 -26.58 -7.51 -19.90
C ASN A 38 -27.16 -6.37 -20.77
N MET A 39 -26.43 -5.28 -21.00
CA MET A 39 -26.75 -4.35 -22.09
C MET A 39 -25.74 -4.44 -23.23
N LYS A 40 -26.20 -5.10 -24.31
CA LYS A 40 -25.66 -5.21 -25.67
C LYS A 40 -24.35 -4.46 -25.93
N ILE A 41 -23.28 -5.26 -26.04
CA ILE A 41 -22.00 -4.89 -26.63
C ILE A 41 -22.24 -4.61 -28.13
N ASN A 42 -22.49 -3.35 -28.48
CA ASN A 42 -22.42 -2.93 -29.87
C ASN A 42 -20.96 -2.62 -30.23
N GLN A 43 -20.41 -3.40 -31.17
CA GLN A 43 -19.15 -3.19 -31.93
C GLN A 43 -18.10 -2.33 -31.22
N VAL A 44 -17.53 -2.88 -30.16
CA VAL A 44 -16.29 -2.38 -29.56
C VAL A 44 -15.14 -3.19 -30.15
N SER A 45 -14.07 -2.53 -30.61
CA SER A 45 -12.88 -3.22 -31.13
C SER A 45 -12.36 -4.24 -30.11
N PRO A 46 -11.93 -5.46 -30.51
CA PRO A 46 -11.52 -6.52 -29.58
C PRO A 46 -10.36 -6.09 -28.65
N LEU A 47 -9.60 -5.06 -29.04
CA LEU A 47 -8.54 -4.46 -28.24
C LEU A 47 -9.10 -3.64 -27.07
N ILE A 48 -10.23 -2.97 -27.25
CA ILE A 48 -10.91 -2.16 -26.25
C ILE A 48 -11.67 -3.06 -25.27
N GLU A 49 -12.31 -4.12 -25.75
CA GLU A 49 -12.94 -5.15 -24.89
C GLU A 49 -11.91 -5.90 -24.04
N ARG A 50 -10.70 -6.13 -24.58
CA ARG A 50 -9.59 -6.77 -23.86
C ARG A 50 -8.89 -5.84 -22.87
N LEU A 51 -8.90 -4.54 -23.10
CA LEU A 51 -8.29 -3.54 -22.20
C LEU A 51 -9.26 -3.04 -21.12
N LEU A 52 -10.56 -3.00 -21.40
CA LEU A 52 -11.59 -2.48 -20.49
C LEU A 52 -12.78 -3.45 -20.41
N HIS A 53 -12.49 -4.69 -20.02
CA HIS A 53 -13.52 -5.73 -19.90
C HIS A 53 -14.64 -5.28 -18.95
N GLY A 54 -15.88 -5.23 -19.44
CA GLY A 54 -17.05 -4.77 -18.68
C GLY A 54 -17.31 -3.26 -18.66
N TYR A 55 -16.58 -2.44 -19.43
CA TYR A 55 -16.85 -1.01 -19.54
C TYR A 55 -17.65 -0.68 -20.81
N SER A 56 -18.82 -0.03 -20.65
CA SER A 56 -19.60 0.48 -21.78
C SER A 56 -19.16 1.91 -22.18
N PRO A 57 -18.79 2.15 -23.45
CA PRO A 57 -18.38 3.49 -23.88
C PRO A 57 -19.57 4.45 -23.82
N ASN A 58 -19.41 5.59 -23.13
CA ASN A 58 -20.43 6.64 -23.15
C ASN A 58 -20.28 7.46 -24.43
N THR A 59 -20.90 6.97 -25.50
CA THR A 59 -20.80 7.53 -26.85
C THR A 59 -21.26 8.99 -26.94
N LYS A 60 -22.19 9.44 -26.08
CA LYS A 60 -22.64 10.83 -26.02
C LYS A 60 -21.54 11.76 -25.53
N VAL A 61 -20.87 11.43 -24.43
CA VAL A 61 -19.81 12.27 -23.87
C VAL A 61 -18.57 12.25 -24.76
N LEU A 62 -18.25 11.10 -25.34
CA LEU A 62 -17.18 10.97 -26.33
C LEU A 62 -17.45 11.87 -27.55
N ASN A 63 -18.64 11.81 -28.14
CA ASN A 63 -18.99 12.66 -29.29
C ASN A 63 -18.94 14.15 -28.94
N ASN A 64 -19.35 14.55 -27.73
CA ASN A 64 -19.27 15.94 -27.29
C ASN A 64 -17.82 16.41 -27.11
N SER A 65 -16.97 15.62 -26.45
CA SER A 65 -15.54 15.93 -26.30
C SER A 65 -14.81 15.96 -27.64
N ALA A 66 -15.12 15.01 -28.53
CA ALA A 66 -14.60 14.96 -29.88
C ALA A 66 -15.05 16.15 -30.72
N ARG A 67 -16.30 16.61 -30.57
CA ARG A 67 -16.82 17.82 -31.23
C ARG A 67 -16.14 19.09 -30.73
N LEU A 68 -15.88 19.22 -29.42
CA LEU A 68 -15.14 20.35 -28.85
C LEU A 68 -13.68 20.37 -29.32
N LEU A 69 -13.04 19.21 -29.38
CA LEU A 69 -11.66 19.09 -29.84
C LEU A 69 -11.52 19.25 -31.36
N ALA A 70 -12.54 18.84 -32.13
CA ALA A 70 -12.61 19.11 -33.56
C ALA A 70 -12.70 20.62 -33.87
N ILE A 71 -13.39 21.40 -33.04
CA ILE A 71 -13.45 22.87 -33.17
C ILE A 71 -12.06 23.51 -32.96
N LEU A 72 -11.22 22.94 -32.10
CA LEU A 72 -9.85 23.41 -31.83
C LEU A 72 -8.82 22.90 -32.86
N SER A 73 -9.15 21.84 -33.59
CA SER A 73 -8.21 21.10 -34.43
C SER A 73 -8.57 21.23 -35.92
N ASN A 74 -8.26 22.38 -36.53
CA ASN A 74 -8.47 22.59 -37.97
C ASN A 74 -7.63 21.65 -38.88
N ASN A 75 -6.64 20.93 -38.33
CA ASN A 75 -5.65 20.18 -39.12
C ASN A 75 -5.79 18.64 -39.07
N HIS A 76 -6.74 18.08 -38.29
CA HIS A 76 -6.89 16.63 -38.13
C HIS A 76 -8.32 16.16 -38.41
N PRO A 77 -8.68 15.84 -39.67
CA PRO A 77 -10.03 15.43 -40.05
C PRO A 77 -10.47 14.08 -39.44
N ASN A 78 -9.50 13.25 -39.01
CA ASN A 78 -9.75 11.93 -38.42
C ASN A 78 -9.62 11.90 -36.88
N LEU A 79 -9.51 13.06 -36.23
CA LEU A 79 -9.29 13.17 -34.79
C LEU A 79 -10.29 12.34 -33.97
N VAL A 80 -11.57 12.31 -34.39
CA VAL A 80 -12.61 11.54 -33.71
C VAL A 80 -12.36 10.03 -33.78
N ASN A 81 -11.90 9.52 -34.92
CA ASN A 81 -11.54 8.11 -35.08
C ASN A 81 -10.25 7.77 -34.32
N ASP A 82 -9.29 8.68 -34.29
CA ASP A 82 -8.06 8.52 -33.49
C ASP A 82 -8.37 8.52 -31.99
N MET A 83 -9.28 9.38 -31.54
CA MET A 83 -9.78 9.39 -30.16
C MET A 83 -10.52 8.10 -29.77
N ARG A 84 -11.22 7.47 -30.71
CA ARG A 84 -11.83 6.15 -30.49
C ARG A 84 -10.79 5.04 -30.30
N GLN A 85 -9.55 5.23 -30.75
CA GLN A 85 -8.43 4.30 -30.50
C GLN A 85 -7.86 4.45 -29.07
N TYR A 86 -8.31 5.46 -28.32
CA TYR A 86 -7.88 5.73 -26.95
C TYR A 86 -9.02 5.42 -25.95
N PRO A 87 -9.10 4.17 -25.42
CA PRO A 87 -10.21 3.70 -24.58
C PRO A 87 -10.59 4.58 -23.38
N TRP A 88 -9.63 5.33 -22.83
CA TRP A 88 -9.80 6.22 -21.69
C TRP A 88 -10.47 7.56 -22.02
N MET A 89 -10.45 7.97 -23.30
CA MET A 89 -11.26 9.09 -23.79
C MET A 89 -12.72 8.67 -23.95
N MET A 90 -12.98 7.38 -24.20
CA MET A 90 -14.32 6.82 -24.38
C MET A 90 -15.13 6.70 -23.10
N THR A 91 -14.49 6.82 -21.93
CA THR A 91 -15.22 6.87 -20.65
C THR A 91 -15.91 8.20 -20.44
N GLY A 92 -15.52 9.26 -21.17
CA GLY A 92 -16.08 10.61 -21.06
C GLY A 92 -15.85 11.31 -19.71
N CYS A 93 -15.33 10.60 -18.72
CA CYS A 93 -15.23 11.08 -17.34
C CYS A 93 -13.80 11.52 -16.96
N GLY A 94 -12.79 11.18 -17.77
CA GLY A 94 -11.37 11.32 -17.39
C GLY A 94 -10.99 10.51 -16.14
N ARG A 95 -11.85 9.58 -15.71
CA ARG A 95 -11.66 8.78 -14.49
C ARG A 95 -11.03 7.43 -14.84
N PRO A 96 -10.02 6.98 -14.08
CA PRO A 96 -9.45 5.65 -14.25
C PRO A 96 -10.50 4.56 -14.05
N PRO A 97 -10.37 3.38 -14.70
CA PRO A 97 -11.25 2.25 -14.45
C PRO A 97 -11.21 1.88 -12.96
N SER A 98 -12.36 1.50 -12.41
CA SER A 98 -12.44 1.15 -11.00
C SER A 98 -11.77 -0.19 -10.73
N VAL A 99 -11.13 -0.33 -9.56
CA VAL A 99 -10.38 -1.53 -9.11
C VAL A 99 -11.17 -2.81 -9.28
N TYR A 100 -12.49 -2.77 -9.07
CA TYR A 100 -13.39 -3.92 -9.14
C TYR A 100 -13.43 -4.62 -10.51
N HIS A 101 -13.09 -3.90 -11.57
CA HIS A 101 -13.09 -4.42 -12.94
C HIS A 101 -11.80 -5.16 -13.30
N VAL A 102 -10.75 -5.03 -12.47
CA VAL A 102 -9.44 -5.64 -12.73
C VAL A 102 -9.15 -6.65 -11.61
N ARG A 103 -9.81 -7.80 -11.70
CA ARG A 103 -9.81 -8.81 -10.62
C ARG A 103 -8.60 -9.73 -10.68
N ARG A 104 -8.15 -10.09 -11.89
CA ARG A 104 -7.06 -11.05 -12.06
C ARG A 104 -5.70 -10.35 -12.13
N PRO A 105 -4.64 -10.88 -11.47
CA PRO A 105 -3.29 -10.32 -11.61
C PRO A 105 -2.81 -10.22 -13.07
N SER A 106 -3.23 -11.16 -13.92
CA SER A 106 -2.95 -11.12 -15.37
C SER A 106 -3.61 -9.95 -16.09
N GLU A 107 -4.82 -9.56 -15.68
CA GLU A 107 -5.53 -8.36 -16.18
C GLU A 107 -4.84 -7.08 -15.71
N VAL A 108 -4.35 -7.06 -14.45
CA VAL A 108 -3.58 -5.93 -13.92
C VAL A 108 -2.31 -5.70 -14.74
N ILE A 109 -1.57 -6.77 -15.03
CA ILE A 109 -0.32 -6.69 -15.82
C ILE A 109 -0.61 -6.34 -17.28
N SER A 110 -1.68 -6.88 -17.88
CA SER A 110 -2.01 -6.59 -19.29
C SER A 110 -2.45 -5.13 -19.49
N LEU A 111 -3.18 -4.57 -18.52
CA LEU A 111 -3.73 -3.21 -18.53
C LEU A 111 -2.72 -2.15 -18.11
N GLU A 112 -2.06 -2.32 -16.96
CA GLU A 112 -1.17 -1.32 -16.36
C GLU A 112 0.32 -1.57 -16.65
N GLY A 113 0.68 -2.79 -17.03
CA GLY A 113 2.06 -3.21 -17.28
C GLY A 113 2.79 -3.70 -16.03
N TRP A 114 3.95 -4.33 -16.21
CA TRP A 114 4.76 -4.93 -15.13
C TRP A 114 5.18 -3.95 -14.03
N GLY A 115 5.48 -2.70 -14.40
CA GLY A 115 5.87 -1.67 -13.43
C GLY A 115 4.80 -1.32 -12.39
N THR A 116 3.54 -1.73 -12.63
CA THR A 116 2.45 -1.53 -11.67
C THR A 116 2.65 -2.32 -10.37
N LEU A 117 3.40 -3.43 -10.39
CA LEU A 117 3.66 -4.25 -9.20
C LEU A 117 4.45 -3.47 -8.12
N TRP A 118 5.21 -2.45 -8.50
CA TRP A 118 5.90 -1.52 -7.60
C TRP A 118 5.15 -0.18 -7.48
N LYS A 119 3.83 -0.15 -7.73
CA LYS A 119 3.03 1.06 -7.57
C LYS A 119 2.93 1.46 -6.10
N GLY A 120 3.14 2.75 -5.83
CA GLY A 120 3.18 3.27 -4.47
C GLY A 120 4.50 2.99 -3.74
N MET A 121 5.55 2.50 -4.43
CA MET A 121 6.85 2.16 -3.82
C MET A 121 7.46 3.29 -3.00
N ARG A 122 7.37 4.55 -3.46
CA ARG A 122 7.94 5.70 -2.74
C ARG A 122 7.32 5.84 -1.35
N SER A 123 5.99 5.78 -1.26
CA SER A 123 5.28 5.85 0.01
C SER A 123 5.52 4.60 0.84
N GLY A 124 5.63 3.43 0.20
CA GLY A 124 5.98 2.16 0.85
C GLY A 124 7.34 2.16 1.53
N ILE A 125 8.39 2.56 0.81
CA ILE A 125 9.76 2.64 1.35
C ILE A 125 9.78 3.54 2.58
N VAL A 126 9.17 4.73 2.49
CA VAL A 126 9.13 5.68 3.60
C VAL A 126 8.30 5.11 4.76
N ARG A 127 7.14 4.52 4.49
CA ARG A 127 6.27 3.87 5.48
C ARG A 127 7.03 2.80 6.26
N ASP A 128 7.61 1.84 5.55
CA ASP A 128 8.22 0.64 6.14
C ASP A 128 9.52 1.00 6.87
N SER A 129 10.31 1.95 6.34
CA SER A 129 11.51 2.47 7.01
C SER A 129 11.17 3.18 8.32
N ILE A 130 10.16 4.06 8.33
CA ILE A 130 9.73 4.78 9.54
C ILE A 130 9.14 3.81 10.55
N PHE A 131 8.27 2.91 10.10
CA PHE A 131 7.63 1.93 10.98
C PHE A 131 8.67 1.06 11.69
N SER A 132 9.52 0.37 10.92
CA SER A 132 10.57 -0.48 11.47
C SER A 132 11.59 0.29 12.31
N GLY A 133 12.03 1.47 11.84
CA GLY A 133 12.97 2.32 12.57
C GLY A 133 12.45 2.72 13.95
N ILE A 134 11.22 3.23 14.02
CA ILE A 134 10.59 3.63 15.29
C ILE A 134 10.29 2.41 16.15
N PHE A 135 9.80 1.32 15.55
CA PHE A 135 9.49 0.09 16.25
C PHE A 135 10.71 -0.44 17.00
N PHE A 136 11.81 -0.70 16.30
CA PHE A 136 13.01 -1.25 16.92
C PHE A 136 13.66 -0.28 17.92
N SER A 137 13.60 1.03 17.66
CA SER A 137 14.18 2.02 18.58
C SER A 137 13.44 2.08 19.91
N ILE A 138 12.11 2.21 19.89
CA ILE A 138 11.31 2.24 21.14
C ILE A 138 11.38 0.89 21.85
N TRP A 139 11.28 -0.19 21.07
CA TRP A 139 11.36 -1.54 21.58
C TRP A 139 12.65 -1.77 22.37
N GLN A 140 13.78 -1.40 21.76
CA GLN A 140 15.09 -1.58 22.37
C GLN A 140 15.28 -0.69 23.60
N LEU A 141 14.85 0.57 23.55
CA LEU A 141 14.89 1.46 24.73
C LEU A 141 14.09 0.90 25.90
N LEU A 142 12.87 0.38 25.64
CA LEU A 142 12.06 -0.24 26.68
C LEU A 142 12.68 -1.53 27.18
N HIS A 143 13.28 -2.32 26.29
CA HIS A 143 13.97 -3.56 26.65
C HIS A 143 15.16 -3.30 27.58
N GLU A 144 16.03 -2.34 27.24
CA GLU A 144 17.15 -1.91 28.07
C GLU A 144 16.69 -1.34 29.43
N ALA A 145 15.61 -0.55 29.43
CA ALA A 145 15.02 -0.05 30.67
C ALA A 145 14.49 -1.19 31.57
N MET A 146 13.85 -2.20 30.99
CA MET A 146 13.38 -3.38 31.73
C MET A 146 14.54 -4.21 32.30
N LEU A 147 15.64 -4.39 31.53
CA LEU A 147 16.85 -5.06 32.00
C LEU A 147 17.48 -4.30 33.17
N THR A 148 17.66 -2.99 33.02
CA THR A 148 18.22 -2.12 34.05
C THR A 148 17.37 -2.18 35.32
N TRP A 149 16.04 -2.12 35.19
CA TRP A 149 15.13 -2.23 36.32
C TRP A 149 15.25 -3.57 37.04
N LYS A 150 15.37 -4.67 36.28
CA LYS A 150 15.55 -6.02 36.84
C LYS A 150 16.90 -6.16 37.56
N ALA A 151 17.95 -5.52 37.05
CA ALA A 151 19.30 -5.57 37.62
C ALA A 151 19.41 -4.88 39.00
N VAL A 152 18.61 -3.85 39.29
CA VAL A 152 18.66 -3.11 40.57
C VAL A 152 18.40 -4.02 41.79
N GLY A 153 17.63 -5.10 41.61
CA GLY A 153 17.31 -6.05 42.68
C GLY A 153 18.24 -7.25 42.80
N MET A 154 19.30 -7.36 41.99
CA MET A 154 20.16 -8.56 41.93
C MET A 154 21.40 -8.44 42.82
N THR A 155 21.72 -9.53 43.54
CA THR A 155 22.98 -9.73 44.25
C THR A 155 23.62 -11.06 43.82
N PRO A 156 24.84 -11.08 43.28
CA PRO A 156 25.74 -9.95 43.00
C PRO A 156 25.25 -9.03 41.88
N ILE A 157 25.79 -7.81 41.83
CA ILE A 157 25.49 -6.83 40.77
C ILE A 157 25.97 -7.41 39.42
N PRO A 158 25.07 -7.55 38.42
CA PRO A 158 25.43 -8.07 37.10
C PRO A 158 26.42 -7.13 36.40
N ARG A 159 27.41 -7.71 35.70
CA ARG A 159 28.41 -6.92 34.95
C ARG A 159 28.01 -6.75 33.48
N TYR A 160 27.20 -7.67 32.97
CA TYR A 160 26.69 -7.66 31.60
C TYR A 160 25.18 -7.88 31.57
N ASP A 161 24.51 -7.42 30.51
CA ASP A 161 23.07 -7.64 30.30
C ASP A 161 22.72 -9.13 30.19
N GLU A 162 23.65 -9.96 29.75
CA GLU A 162 23.49 -11.42 29.65
C GLU A 162 23.46 -12.09 31.04
N ASP A 163 24.03 -11.44 32.06
CA ASP A 163 23.98 -11.91 33.45
C ASP A 163 22.59 -11.65 34.06
N VAL A 164 21.83 -10.72 33.48
CA VAL A 164 20.44 -10.45 33.85
C VAL A 164 19.60 -11.54 33.19
N GLY A 165 19.15 -12.53 33.98
CA GLY A 165 18.34 -13.64 33.47
C GLY A 165 17.12 -13.19 32.66
N PRO A 166 16.41 -14.10 31.96
CA PRO A 166 15.43 -13.75 30.93
C PRO A 166 14.33 -12.81 31.43
N LEU A 167 14.01 -11.78 30.65
CA LEU A 167 12.88 -10.90 30.93
C LEU A 167 11.56 -11.66 30.81
N SER A 168 10.54 -11.25 31.58
CA SER A 168 9.21 -11.83 31.49
C SER A 168 8.65 -11.69 30.05
N PRO A 169 8.25 -12.79 29.39
CA PRO A 169 7.69 -12.75 28.03
C PRO A 169 6.51 -11.78 27.91
N PHE A 170 5.72 -11.63 28.98
CA PHE A 170 4.59 -10.70 29.01
C PHE A 170 5.02 -9.23 28.99
N SER A 171 6.03 -8.86 29.78
CA SER A 171 6.52 -7.47 29.85
C SER A 171 7.16 -7.05 28.53
N VAL A 172 7.93 -7.97 27.96
CA VAL A 172 8.49 -7.89 26.61
C VAL A 172 7.32 -7.73 25.63
N SER A 173 6.32 -8.60 25.60
CA SER A 173 5.16 -8.44 24.70
C SER A 173 4.46 -7.07 24.80
N LEU A 174 4.26 -6.55 26.02
CA LEU A 174 3.63 -5.24 26.24
C LEU A 174 4.43 -4.10 25.62
N ALA A 175 5.75 -4.07 25.84
CA ALA A 175 6.61 -3.07 25.22
C ALA A 175 6.57 -3.16 23.68
N ALA A 176 6.35 -4.34 23.11
CA ALA A 176 6.30 -4.55 21.66
C ALA A 176 5.00 -4.00 21.11
N GLY A 177 3.89 -4.24 21.81
CA GLY A 177 2.60 -3.67 21.46
C GLY A 177 2.58 -2.14 21.55
N PHE A 178 3.20 -1.56 22.57
CA PHE A 178 3.34 -0.11 22.68
C PHE A 178 4.17 0.46 21.53
N SER A 179 5.35 -0.13 21.29
CA SER A 179 6.23 0.26 20.20
C SER A 179 5.55 0.17 18.83
N GLY A 180 4.87 -0.94 18.55
CA GLY A 180 4.11 -1.17 17.31
C GLY A 180 2.98 -0.16 17.10
N SER A 181 2.34 0.28 18.18
CA SER A 181 1.31 1.33 18.13
C SER A 181 1.90 2.69 17.74
N LEU A 182 3.04 3.07 18.34
CA LEU A 182 3.68 4.36 18.06
C LEU A 182 4.30 4.39 16.65
N ALA A 183 4.91 3.28 16.23
CA ALA A 183 5.41 3.09 14.86
C ALA A 183 4.27 3.19 13.81
N ALA A 184 3.10 2.60 14.11
CA ALA A 184 1.93 2.68 13.25
C ALA A 184 1.39 4.12 13.13
N ALA A 185 1.36 4.86 14.24
CA ALA A 185 0.94 6.26 14.24
C ALA A 185 1.86 7.13 13.37
N ALA A 186 3.18 6.99 13.56
CA ALA A 186 4.18 7.79 12.84
C ALA A 186 4.23 7.51 11.33
N SER A 187 3.99 6.26 10.93
CA SER A 187 3.97 5.86 9.51
C SER A 187 2.56 5.91 8.89
N HIS A 188 1.56 6.48 9.59
CA HIS A 188 0.15 6.44 9.19
C HIS A 188 -0.14 7.06 7.83
N SER A 189 0.33 8.29 7.64
CA SER A 189 0.10 9.06 6.42
C SER A 189 0.63 8.37 5.16
N PHE A 190 1.78 7.69 5.25
CA PHE A 190 2.40 7.00 4.13
C PHE A 190 1.68 5.71 3.74
N ASP A 191 1.09 5.01 4.70
CA ASP A 191 0.28 3.81 4.43
C ASP A 191 -1.03 4.16 3.75
N THR A 192 -1.69 5.23 4.20
CA THR A 192 -2.86 5.77 3.52
C THR A 192 -2.51 6.14 2.08
N ALA A 193 -1.39 6.85 1.87
CA ALA A 193 -0.94 7.23 0.52
C ALA A 193 -0.59 6.02 -0.36
N LYS A 194 0.12 5.02 0.17
CA LYS A 194 0.44 3.77 -0.54
C LYS A 194 -0.83 3.04 -0.95
N SER A 195 -1.74 2.83 0.01
CA SER A 195 -3.01 2.15 -0.21
C SER A 195 -3.85 2.81 -1.30
N ARG A 196 -3.96 4.15 -1.23
CA ARG A 196 -4.67 4.95 -2.22
C ARG A 196 -4.04 4.86 -3.60
N SER A 197 -2.71 4.97 -3.69
CA SER A 197 -1.98 4.83 -4.95
C SER A 197 -2.19 3.44 -5.56
N GLN A 198 -2.26 2.38 -4.76
CA GLN A 198 -2.48 1.01 -5.21
C GLN A 198 -3.94 0.77 -5.68
N CYS A 199 -4.91 1.50 -5.13
CA CYS A 199 -6.30 1.52 -5.59
C CYS A 199 -6.53 2.31 -6.89
N ILE A 200 -5.62 3.17 -7.32
CA ILE A 200 -5.81 3.86 -8.60
C ILE A 200 -5.37 2.91 -9.70
N VAL A 201 -6.20 2.63 -10.70
CA VAL A 201 -5.80 1.84 -11.89
C VAL A 201 -5.30 2.82 -12.95
N VAL A 202 -4.05 2.69 -13.40
CA VAL A 202 -3.51 3.57 -14.46
C VAL A 202 -3.07 2.72 -15.65
N PRO A 203 -3.84 2.71 -16.74
CA PRO A 203 -3.46 2.01 -17.96
C PRO A 203 -2.05 2.40 -18.47
N LYS A 204 -1.35 1.43 -19.06
CA LYS A 204 0.04 1.59 -19.53
C LYS A 204 0.22 2.74 -20.53
N TYR A 205 -0.78 2.98 -21.38
CA TYR A 205 -0.73 4.07 -22.37
C TYR A 205 -0.77 5.46 -21.72
N LEU A 206 -1.58 5.66 -20.67
CA LEU A 206 -1.63 6.91 -19.91
C LEU A 206 -0.32 7.17 -19.18
N SER A 207 0.28 6.10 -18.65
CA SER A 207 1.61 6.19 -18.03
C SER A 207 2.68 6.62 -19.04
N LYS A 208 2.61 6.09 -20.28
CA LYS A 208 3.51 6.49 -21.38
C LYS A 208 3.28 7.92 -21.83
N GLU A 209 2.02 8.33 -21.98
CA GLU A 209 1.64 9.69 -22.38
C GLU A 209 2.10 10.73 -21.35
N ARG A 210 1.85 10.50 -20.06
CA ARG A 210 2.35 11.39 -18.99
C ARG A 210 3.87 11.55 -19.03
N LYS A 211 4.59 10.46 -19.33
CA LYS A 211 6.05 10.48 -19.48
C LYS A 211 6.48 11.25 -20.73
N PHE A 212 5.77 11.06 -21.85
CA PHE A 212 6.04 11.74 -23.13
C PHE A 212 5.80 13.26 -23.02
N LEU A 213 4.67 13.65 -22.43
CA LEU A 213 4.27 15.05 -22.22
C LEU A 213 4.98 15.71 -21.03
N LYS A 214 5.88 15.00 -20.33
CA LYS A 214 6.58 15.48 -19.13
C LYS A 214 5.63 16.12 -18.11
N TRP A 215 4.46 15.49 -17.88
CA TRP A 215 3.45 16.05 -16.98
C TRP A 215 4.03 16.23 -15.57
N GLU A 216 4.05 17.47 -15.09
CA GLU A 216 4.46 17.76 -13.72
C GLU A 216 3.53 17.09 -12.70
N LEU A 217 4.11 16.38 -11.75
CA LEU A 217 3.37 15.82 -10.62
C LEU A 217 2.77 16.98 -9.78
N PRO A 218 1.47 17.00 -9.50
CA PRO A 218 0.90 18.03 -8.64
C PRO A 218 1.42 17.86 -7.19
N GLY A 219 1.58 18.97 -6.46
CA GLY A 219 1.91 18.96 -5.03
C GLY A 219 3.26 19.57 -4.67
N LYS A 220 3.52 19.66 -3.36
CA LYS A 220 4.77 20.18 -2.78
C LYS A 220 5.93 19.22 -3.06
N ARG A 221 7.18 19.69 -2.98
CA ARG A 221 8.39 18.86 -3.18
C ARG A 221 8.40 17.59 -2.32
N PHE A 222 8.00 17.71 -1.06
CA PHE A 222 7.90 16.56 -0.13
C PHE A 222 6.85 15.53 -0.57
N GLU A 223 5.68 15.99 -1.01
CA GLU A 223 4.59 15.13 -1.49
C GLU A 223 5.01 14.39 -2.78
N ARG A 224 5.68 15.09 -3.71
CA ARG A 224 6.24 14.50 -4.93
C ARG A 224 7.30 13.42 -4.62
N TRP A 225 8.15 13.67 -3.62
CA TRP A 225 9.21 12.74 -3.20
C TRP A 225 8.63 11.50 -2.52
N THR A 226 7.69 11.70 -1.58
CA THR A 226 7.05 10.61 -0.82
C THR A 226 5.95 9.89 -1.59
N GLY A 227 5.47 10.44 -2.70
CA GLY A 227 4.38 9.87 -3.51
C GLY A 227 2.97 10.18 -3.00
N ILE A 228 2.83 11.16 -2.09
CA ILE A 228 1.53 11.59 -1.57
C ILE A 228 0.85 12.48 -2.61
N HIS A 229 -0.40 12.16 -2.98
CA HIS A 229 -1.18 13.01 -3.87
C HIS A 229 -1.84 14.17 -3.08
N PRO A 230 -1.86 15.41 -3.58
CA PRO A 230 -2.47 16.55 -2.86
C PRO A 230 -3.94 16.34 -2.49
N SER A 231 -4.70 15.59 -3.29
CA SER A 231 -6.10 15.26 -3.01
C SER A 231 -6.30 14.32 -1.83
N ASP A 232 -5.26 13.61 -1.38
CA ASP A 232 -5.36 12.66 -0.27
C ASP A 232 -5.14 13.33 1.10
N ARG A 233 -4.76 14.63 1.14
CA ARG A 233 -4.43 15.37 2.39
C ARG A 233 -5.49 15.27 3.49
N SER A 234 -6.76 15.43 3.14
CA SER A 234 -7.87 15.36 4.09
C SER A 234 -8.12 13.95 4.62
N LEU A 235 -7.58 12.92 3.96
CA LEU A 235 -7.81 11.51 4.27
C LEU A 235 -6.60 10.86 4.96
N LEU A 236 -5.43 11.50 4.99
CA LEU A 236 -4.18 10.89 5.46
C LEU A 236 -4.27 10.28 6.86
N TYR A 237 -5.04 10.90 7.76
CA TYR A 237 -5.20 10.49 9.16
C TYR A 237 -6.44 9.62 9.43
N ARG A 238 -7.21 9.30 8.39
CA ARG A 238 -8.41 8.48 8.55
C ARG A 238 -8.02 7.07 9.00
N GLY A 239 -8.65 6.58 10.06
CA GLY A 239 -8.46 5.21 10.56
C GLY A 239 -7.16 4.98 11.36
N ILE A 240 -6.47 6.04 11.80
CA ILE A 240 -5.21 5.92 12.56
C ILE A 240 -5.38 5.10 13.84
N SER A 241 -6.46 5.30 14.60
CA SER A 241 -6.72 4.58 15.85
C SER A 241 -6.82 3.06 15.63
N LEU A 242 -7.56 2.65 14.60
CA LEU A 242 -7.70 1.24 14.23
C LEU A 242 -6.35 0.64 13.81
N ARG A 243 -5.55 1.41 13.06
CA ARG A 243 -4.21 0.96 12.65
C ARG A 243 -3.26 0.81 13.84
N MET A 244 -3.27 1.76 14.76
CA MET A 244 -2.48 1.70 16.00
C MET A 244 -2.86 0.46 16.81
N ALA A 245 -4.15 0.28 17.09
CA ALA A 245 -4.65 -0.87 17.83
C ALA A 245 -4.28 -2.21 17.17
N ARG A 246 -4.50 -2.33 15.85
CA ARG A 246 -4.14 -3.54 15.08
C ARG A 246 -2.63 -3.82 15.15
N SER A 247 -1.80 -2.79 14.97
CA SER A 247 -0.34 -2.97 14.90
C SER A 247 0.24 -3.25 16.28
N GLY A 248 -0.27 -2.60 17.31
CA GLY A 248 0.10 -2.89 18.69
C GLY A 248 -0.28 -4.30 19.11
N PHE A 249 -1.53 -4.71 18.87
CA PHE A 249 -1.97 -6.06 19.19
C PHE A 249 -1.19 -7.14 18.42
N ALA A 250 -0.94 -6.92 17.12
CA ALA A 250 -0.13 -7.84 16.32
C ALA A 250 1.31 -7.94 16.83
N SER A 251 1.92 -6.82 17.22
CA SER A 251 3.30 -6.80 17.73
C SER A 251 3.40 -7.47 19.11
N PHE A 252 2.41 -7.24 19.98
CA PHE A 252 2.29 -7.93 21.27
C PHE A 252 2.26 -9.45 21.08
N LEU A 253 1.39 -9.94 20.18
CA LEU A 253 1.26 -11.37 19.92
C LEU A 253 2.51 -11.96 19.26
N LEU A 254 3.10 -11.27 18.27
CA LEU A 254 4.29 -11.76 17.57
C LEU A 254 5.46 -11.94 18.53
N VAL A 255 5.75 -10.91 19.32
CA VAL A 255 6.87 -10.97 20.27
C VAL A 255 6.56 -11.95 21.40
N GLY A 256 5.34 -11.93 21.95
CA GLY A 256 4.98 -12.85 23.03
C GLY A 256 5.02 -14.30 22.62
N SER A 257 4.46 -14.63 21.46
CA SER A 257 4.52 -16.00 20.94
C SER A 257 5.95 -16.43 20.64
N TYR A 258 6.80 -15.53 20.13
CA TYR A 258 8.22 -15.81 19.90
C TYR A 258 8.94 -16.16 21.21
N PHE A 259 8.84 -15.32 22.24
CA PHE A 259 9.53 -15.58 23.51
C PHE A 259 8.98 -16.80 24.24
N LEU A 260 7.65 -17.03 24.21
CA LEU A 260 7.06 -18.25 24.76
C LEU A 260 7.56 -19.51 24.04
N ALA A 261 7.71 -19.46 22.72
CA ALA A 261 8.23 -20.59 21.94
C ALA A 261 9.71 -20.85 22.24
N VAL A 262 10.51 -19.78 22.42
CA VAL A 262 11.92 -19.89 22.82
C VAL A 262 12.04 -20.50 24.21
N ASP A 263 11.24 -20.04 25.17
CA ASP A 263 11.23 -20.60 26.53
C ASP A 263 10.86 -22.10 26.51
N GLN A 264 9.83 -22.49 25.76
CA GLN A 264 9.44 -23.90 25.61
C GLN A 264 10.55 -24.74 24.97
N LEU A 265 11.22 -24.21 23.95
CA LEU A 265 12.32 -24.91 23.28
C LEU A 265 13.53 -25.07 24.21
N SER A 266 13.81 -24.06 25.04
CA SER A 266 14.89 -24.13 26.03
C SER A 266 14.61 -25.21 27.08
N LEU A 267 13.38 -25.28 27.60
CA LEU A 267 12.97 -26.30 28.57
C LEU A 267 13.03 -27.72 27.99
N LEU A 268 12.66 -27.90 26.72
CA LEU A 268 12.82 -29.17 26.01
C LEU A 268 14.30 -29.54 25.83
N SER A 269 15.16 -28.58 25.53
CA SER A 269 16.61 -28.81 25.36
C SER A 269 17.31 -29.20 26.67
N GLU A 270 16.81 -28.71 27.81
CA GLU A 270 17.35 -29.02 29.14
C GLU A 270 16.81 -30.34 29.72
N GLY A 271 15.90 -31.03 29.00
CA GLY A 271 15.33 -32.31 29.44
C GLY A 271 14.40 -32.18 30.64
N VAL A 272 13.87 -30.98 30.89
CA VAL A 272 12.94 -30.69 31.99
C VAL A 272 11.48 -31.07 31.63
N LEU A 273 11.23 -31.42 30.37
CA LEU A 273 9.93 -31.78 29.79
C LEU A 273 9.99 -33.10 29.01
#